data_AF-G0EMU0-F1
#
_entry.id   AF-G0EMU0-F1
#
_cell.length_a   1.000
_cell.length_b   1.000
_cell.length_c   1.000
_cell.angle_alpha   90.00
_cell.angle_beta   90.00
_cell.angle_gamma   90.00
#
_symmetry.space_group_name_H-M   'P 1'
#
loop_
_entity.id
_entity.type
_entity.pdbx_description
1 polymer ?
#
loop_
_entity_poly.entity_id
_entity_poly.type
_entity_poly.pdbx_seq_one_letter_code
_entity_poly.pdbx_strand_id
1 'polypeptide(L)'
;MVFTMKNISKITLIILFILSSTLLAQWEVNIDNDLMFMMNFDKENESVLAIGVDTSIVDDILSVYDDSQIAAVAFYSDKIIPNDNLYLRIKKKSNNYITYSISEEDIIENDESIYIGIGIKTENGIRANNLINILLDSSELELYRDDELLGYFNLKDLKDILKENLGNTEWYNQKIKN
;
A
#
# COMPACT_ATOMS: atom_id res chain seq x y z
N MET A 1 -30.14 16.10 23.17
CA MET A 1 -29.26 14.99 22.74
C MET A 1 -28.05 15.65 22.12
N VAL A 2 -26.93 15.65 22.84
CA VAL A 2 -25.69 16.32 22.39
C VAL A 2 -24.94 15.31 21.53
N PHE A 3 -24.88 15.53 20.22
CA PHE A 3 -23.99 14.77 19.35
C PHE A 3 -22.57 15.30 19.55
N THR A 4 -21.78 14.54 20.29
CA THR A 4 -20.33 14.69 20.37
C THR A 4 -19.72 14.47 18.98
N MET A 5 -19.28 15.55 18.32
CA MET A 5 -18.28 15.45 17.26
C MET A 5 -16.98 14.96 17.90
N LYS A 6 -16.62 13.71 17.66
CA LYS A 6 -15.33 13.14 18.05
C LYS A 6 -14.60 12.72 16.77
N ASN A 7 -13.43 13.33 16.56
CA ASN A 7 -12.30 12.83 15.77
C ASN A 7 -12.27 13.06 14.24
N ILE A 8 -13.02 14.01 13.67
CA ILE A 8 -12.92 14.34 12.23
C ILE A 8 -11.67 15.20 11.90
N SER A 9 -11.03 15.80 12.91
CA SER A 9 -9.94 16.76 12.71
C SER A 9 -8.55 16.14 12.46
N LYS A 10 -8.35 14.83 12.66
CA LYS A 10 -7.02 14.22 12.53
C LYS A 10 -6.68 13.81 11.09
N ILE A 11 -7.63 13.27 10.34
CA ILE A 11 -7.39 12.80 8.95
C ILE A 11 -7.30 14.00 7.98
N THR A 12 -8.14 15.01 8.19
CA THR A 12 -8.15 16.24 7.38
C THR A 12 -6.81 17.00 7.40
N LEU A 13 -6.03 16.87 8.49
CA LEU A 13 -4.75 17.56 8.63
C LEU A 13 -3.60 16.89 7.84
N ILE A 14 -3.68 15.57 7.65
CA ILE A 14 -2.66 14.78 6.92
C ILE A 14 -2.71 15.12 5.42
N ILE A 15 -3.91 15.32 4.87
CA ILE A 15 -4.11 15.62 3.45
C ILE A 15 -3.66 17.06 3.10
N LEU A 16 -3.72 18.01 4.04
CA LEU A 16 -3.46 19.43 3.76
C LEU A 16 -1.96 19.79 3.63
N PHE A 17 -1.05 18.97 4.16
CA PHE A 17 0.40 19.29 4.16
C PHE A 17 1.14 18.83 2.88
N ILE A 18 0.48 18.06 2.00
CA ILE A 18 1.10 17.33 0.86
C ILE A 18 1.25 18.20 -0.42
N LEU A 19 0.71 19.43 -0.39
CA LEU A 19 0.51 20.24 -1.60
C LEU A 19 1.71 21.08 -2.08
N SER A 20 2.92 20.97 -1.48
CA SER A 20 4.04 21.86 -1.82
C SER A 20 5.40 21.19 -2.04
N SER A 21 5.52 20.22 -2.96
CA SER A 21 6.83 19.86 -3.53
C SER A 21 6.71 19.11 -4.85
N THR A 22 7.65 19.38 -5.74
CA THR A 22 7.70 19.05 -7.17
C THR A 22 8.28 17.66 -7.47
N LEU A 23 7.62 16.92 -8.36
CA LEU A 23 8.18 16.06 -9.43
C LEU A 23 9.27 15.02 -9.09
N LEU A 24 9.20 14.37 -7.94
CA LEU A 24 9.84 13.07 -7.70
C LEU A 24 8.82 12.19 -6.97
N ALA A 25 8.80 10.89 -7.29
CA ALA A 25 8.02 9.93 -6.52
C ALA A 25 8.56 9.94 -5.09
N GLN A 26 7.85 10.63 -4.20
CA GLN A 26 8.28 10.85 -2.83
C GLN A 26 7.57 9.79 -2.00
N TRP A 27 8.34 8.80 -1.55
CA TRP A 27 7.86 7.91 -0.51
C TRP A 27 7.77 8.70 0.79
N GLU A 28 6.60 8.68 1.42
CA GLU A 28 6.38 9.24 2.73
C GLU A 28 6.14 8.12 3.74
N VAL A 29 6.78 8.20 4.90
CA VAL A 29 6.65 7.22 5.97
C VAL A 29 5.91 7.86 7.13
N ASN A 30 4.83 7.22 7.56
CA ASN A 30 4.06 7.63 8.73
C ASN A 30 3.90 6.45 9.68
N ILE A 31 3.83 6.75 10.98
CA ILE A 31 3.62 5.74 12.03
C ILE A 31 2.45 6.22 12.88
N ASP A 32 1.41 5.39 13.00
CA ASP A 32 0.28 5.60 13.89
C ASP A 32 0.12 4.39 14.82
N ASN A 33 0.50 4.56 16.08
CA ASN A 33 0.63 3.49 17.07
C ASN A 33 1.53 2.36 16.55
N ASP A 34 1.00 1.14 16.48
CA ASP A 34 1.73 -0.04 16.03
C ASP A 34 1.73 -0.21 14.51
N LEU A 35 1.09 0.69 13.75
CA LEU A 35 0.98 0.58 12.29
C LEU A 35 1.86 1.61 11.59
N MET A 36 2.80 1.12 10.78
CA MET A 36 3.63 1.92 9.90
C MET A 36 3.07 1.89 8.48
N PHE A 37 3.00 3.04 7.82
CA PHE A 37 2.62 3.16 6.41
C PHE A 37 3.74 3.82 5.61
N MET A 38 4.08 3.21 4.48
CA MET A 38 4.97 3.76 3.47
C MET A 38 4.14 4.07 2.23
N MET A 39 4.01 5.34 1.88
CA MET A 39 3.08 5.82 0.85
C MET A 39 3.81 6.43 -0.33
N ASN A 40 3.36 6.13 -1.54
CA ASN A 40 3.84 6.70 -2.80
C ASN A 40 2.68 7.41 -3.49
N PHE A 41 2.81 8.71 -3.67
CA PHE A 41 1.75 9.57 -4.18
C PHE A 41 1.92 9.83 -5.67
N ASP A 42 0.84 9.61 -6.42
CA ASP A 42 0.68 10.07 -7.79
C ASP A 42 -0.21 11.31 -7.79
N LYS A 43 0.43 12.47 -7.93
CA LYS A 43 -0.27 13.77 -7.94
C LYS A 43 -1.09 13.99 -9.22
N GLU A 44 -0.72 13.35 -10.34
CA GLU A 44 -1.42 13.57 -11.61
C GLU A 44 -2.77 12.86 -11.63
N ASN A 45 -2.85 11.66 -11.05
CA ASN A 45 -4.09 10.90 -10.97
C ASN A 45 -4.78 10.94 -9.60
N GLU A 46 -4.29 11.80 -8.68
CA GLU A 46 -4.80 11.93 -7.31
C GLU A 46 -4.93 10.55 -6.60
N SER A 47 -3.90 9.72 -6.74
CA SER A 47 -3.89 8.35 -6.26
C SER A 47 -2.70 8.05 -5.36
N VAL A 48 -2.83 6.99 -4.55
CA VAL A 48 -1.83 6.60 -3.55
C VAL A 48 -1.66 5.09 -3.55
N LEU A 49 -0.40 4.64 -3.58
CA LEU A 49 0.01 3.29 -3.19
C LEU A 49 0.53 3.37 -1.75
N ALA A 50 0.08 2.47 -0.89
CA ALA A 50 0.60 2.35 0.47
C ALA A 50 0.99 0.90 0.79
N ILE A 51 2.08 0.74 1.54
CA ILE A 51 2.45 -0.52 2.20
C ILE A 51 2.34 -0.30 3.70
N GLY A 52 1.41 -1.01 4.32
CA GLY A 52 1.20 -1.03 5.77
C GLY A 52 1.95 -2.19 6.41
N VAL A 53 2.58 -1.96 7.56
CA VAL A 53 3.27 -2.99 8.35
C VAL A 53 2.93 -2.84 9.84
N ASP A 54 2.45 -3.91 10.46
CA ASP A 54 2.24 -4.01 11.90
C ASP A 54 3.57 -4.21 12.63
N THR A 55 4.05 -3.12 13.21
CA THR A 55 5.32 -3.04 13.93
C THR A 55 5.29 -3.76 15.28
N SER A 56 4.12 -4.12 15.82
CA SER A 56 4.04 -4.85 17.09
C SER A 56 4.47 -6.32 16.97
N ILE A 57 4.36 -6.88 15.75
CA ILE A 57 4.63 -8.29 15.46
C ILE A 57 5.68 -8.52 14.37
N VAL A 58 6.23 -7.45 13.77
CA VAL A 58 7.22 -7.54 12.68
C VAL A 58 8.53 -8.25 13.09
N ASP A 59 8.84 -8.26 14.38
CA ASP A 59 9.99 -8.96 14.99
C ASP A 59 9.62 -10.26 15.71
N ASP A 60 8.34 -10.62 15.78
CA ASP A 60 7.93 -11.86 16.43
C ASP A 60 8.12 -13.05 15.50
N ILE A 61 9.07 -13.93 15.85
CA ILE A 61 9.41 -15.12 15.07
C ILE A 61 8.18 -16.00 14.84
N LEU A 62 7.32 -16.21 15.84
CA LEU A 62 6.15 -17.06 15.65
C LEU A 62 5.21 -16.46 14.60
N SER A 63 4.90 -15.17 14.73
CA SER A 63 4.08 -14.45 13.78
C SER A 63 4.65 -14.45 12.36
N VAL A 64 5.97 -14.30 12.19
CA VAL A 64 6.60 -14.26 10.86
C VAL A 64 6.57 -15.62 10.15
N TYR A 65 6.74 -16.71 10.91
CA TYR A 65 6.82 -18.06 10.34
C TYR A 65 5.44 -18.68 10.13
N ASP A 66 4.44 -18.27 10.92
CA ASP A 66 3.04 -18.69 10.74
C ASP A 66 2.30 -17.87 9.67
N ASP A 67 3.03 -16.96 9.00
CA ASP A 67 2.45 -16.01 8.04
C ASP A 67 1.33 -15.20 8.71
N SER A 68 1.55 -14.61 9.88
CA SER A 68 0.57 -13.64 10.40
C SER A 68 0.36 -12.49 9.41
N GLN A 69 -0.78 -11.82 9.50
CA GLN A 69 -1.11 -10.63 8.70
C GLN A 69 -0.28 -9.42 9.17
N ILE A 70 1.03 -9.46 8.93
CA ILE A 70 2.00 -8.45 9.34
C ILE A 70 1.99 -7.27 8.37
N ALA A 71 1.73 -7.51 7.08
CA ALA A 71 1.79 -6.47 6.05
C ALA A 71 0.53 -6.47 5.17
N ALA A 72 0.23 -5.29 4.64
CA ALA A 72 -0.84 -5.06 3.67
C ALA A 72 -0.37 -4.10 2.57
N VAL A 73 -0.97 -4.21 1.39
CA VAL A 73 -0.80 -3.26 0.29
C VAL A 73 -2.14 -2.61 0.02
N ALA A 74 -2.18 -1.27 0.05
CA ALA A 74 -3.38 -0.52 -0.22
C ALA A 74 -3.21 0.39 -1.43
N PHE A 75 -4.31 0.58 -2.17
CA PHE A 75 -4.40 1.55 -3.25
C PHE A 75 -5.62 2.41 -3.06
N TYR A 76 -5.45 3.72 -3.22
CA TYR A 76 -6.53 4.70 -3.22
C TYR A 76 -6.50 5.50 -4.51
N SER A 77 -7.68 5.76 -5.07
CA SER A 77 -7.95 6.78 -6.08
C SER A 77 -9.40 7.20 -5.91
N ASP A 78 -9.67 8.49 -6.04
CA ASP A 78 -11.02 9.08 -6.01
C ASP A 78 -11.95 8.54 -7.12
N LYS A 79 -11.36 7.95 -8.18
CA LYS A 79 -12.06 7.38 -9.32
C LYS A 79 -12.52 5.94 -9.11
N ILE A 80 -12.09 5.26 -8.04
CA ILE A 80 -12.52 3.90 -7.74
C ILE A 80 -13.99 3.91 -7.31
N ILE A 81 -14.80 3.08 -7.95
CA ILE A 81 -16.23 2.91 -7.63
C ILE A 81 -16.58 1.45 -7.32
N PRO A 82 -17.73 1.17 -6.70
CA PRO A 82 -18.13 -0.20 -6.40
C PRO A 82 -18.26 -1.06 -7.66
N ASN A 83 -17.82 -2.31 -7.56
CA ASN A 83 -17.83 -3.31 -8.65
C ASN A 83 -16.92 -2.98 -9.85
N ASP A 84 -15.91 -2.12 -9.66
CA ASP A 84 -14.91 -1.89 -10.70
C ASP A 84 -14.13 -3.17 -11.02
N ASN A 85 -13.88 -3.39 -12.31
CA ASN A 85 -12.95 -4.40 -12.79
C ASN A 85 -11.52 -3.83 -12.77
N LEU A 86 -10.85 -3.99 -11.63
CA LEU A 86 -9.54 -3.40 -11.38
C LEU A 86 -8.41 -4.41 -11.62
N TYR A 87 -7.30 -3.92 -12.12
CA TYR A 87 -6.06 -4.69 -12.17
C TYR A 87 -4.84 -3.80 -12.07
N LEU A 88 -3.73 -4.40 -11.68
CA LEU A 88 -2.43 -3.77 -11.68
C LEU A 88 -1.63 -4.24 -12.89
N ARG A 89 -1.03 -3.29 -13.60
CA ARG A 89 0.00 -3.57 -14.59
C ARG A 89 1.34 -3.22 -13.98
N ILE A 90 2.20 -4.22 -13.83
CA ILE A 90 3.47 -4.08 -13.09
C ILE A 90 4.63 -4.29 -14.05
N LYS A 91 5.49 -3.29 -14.17
CA LYS A 91 6.70 -3.36 -15.00
C LYS A 91 7.86 -3.85 -14.16
N LYS A 92 8.33 -5.06 -14.45
CA LYS A 92 9.53 -5.64 -13.83
C LYS A 92 10.78 -4.86 -14.22
N LYS A 93 11.80 -4.90 -13.36
CA LYS A 93 13.14 -4.35 -13.68
C LYS A 93 13.78 -5.03 -14.89
N SER A 94 13.38 -6.27 -15.19
CA SER A 94 13.74 -6.99 -16.42
C SER A 94 13.02 -6.49 -17.69
N ASN A 95 12.21 -5.43 -17.57
CA ASN A 95 11.41 -4.82 -18.64
C ASN A 95 10.25 -5.69 -19.17
N ASN A 96 9.86 -6.73 -18.43
CA ASN A 96 8.65 -7.50 -18.68
C ASN A 96 7.47 -6.91 -17.90
N TYR A 97 6.27 -7.05 -18.46
CA TYR A 97 5.04 -6.68 -17.77
C TYR A 97 4.33 -7.92 -17.22
N ILE A 98 3.75 -7.78 -16.04
CA ILE A 98 2.80 -8.73 -15.48
C ILE A 98 1.49 -8.01 -15.16
N THR A 99 0.40 -8.76 -15.23
CA THR A 99 -0.92 -8.31 -14.79
C THR A 99 -1.25 -9.00 -13.49
N TYR A 100 -1.60 -8.23 -12.47
CA TYR A 100 -2.09 -8.73 -11.20
C TYR A 100 -3.56 -8.33 -11.07
N SER A 101 -4.45 -9.32 -11.07
CA SER A 101 -5.89 -9.09 -10.93
C SER A 101 -6.24 -8.70 -9.50
N ILE A 102 -7.07 -7.68 -9.36
CA ILE A 102 -7.66 -7.30 -8.07
C ILE A 102 -9.02 -8.00 -7.99
N SER A 103 -9.26 -8.67 -6.86
CA SER A 103 -10.52 -9.38 -6.62
C SER A 103 -11.51 -8.48 -5.89
N GLU A 104 -12.81 -8.78 -6.00
CA GLU A 104 -13.85 -8.00 -5.32
C GLU A 104 -13.66 -7.96 -3.79
N GLU A 105 -13.09 -9.01 -3.19
CA GLU A 105 -12.77 -9.07 -1.75
C GLU A 105 -11.67 -8.09 -1.33
N ASP A 106 -10.83 -7.66 -2.27
CA ASP A 106 -9.79 -6.67 -2.03
C ASP A 106 -10.38 -5.25 -2.03
N ILE A 107 -11.58 -5.04 -2.59
CA ILE A 107 -12.23 -3.73 -2.61
C ILE A 107 -12.93 -3.52 -1.27
N ILE A 108 -12.48 -2.50 -0.54
CA ILE A 108 -12.99 -2.15 0.78
C ILE A 108 -13.73 -0.83 0.66
N GLU A 109 -15.04 -0.91 0.87
CA GLU A 109 -15.94 0.23 1.01
C GLU A 109 -16.21 0.47 2.49
N ASN A 110 -16.02 1.72 2.92
CA ASN A 110 -16.48 2.23 4.20
C ASN A 110 -17.29 3.51 3.99
N ASP A 111 -17.87 4.05 5.06
CA ASP A 111 -18.73 5.23 4.99
C ASP A 111 -18.04 6.50 4.42
N GLU A 112 -16.71 6.51 4.32
CA GLU A 112 -15.90 7.67 3.96
C GLU A 112 -15.14 7.52 2.63
N SER A 113 -14.91 6.29 2.16
CA SER A 113 -14.00 6.01 1.04
C SER A 113 -14.15 4.59 0.48
N ILE A 114 -13.70 4.43 -0.76
CA ILE A 114 -13.50 3.13 -1.40
C ILE A 114 -12.01 3.02 -1.73
N TYR A 115 -11.39 1.89 -1.38
CA TYR A 115 -9.99 1.63 -1.65
C TYR A 115 -9.74 0.13 -1.85
N ILE A 116 -8.60 -0.22 -2.41
CA ILE A 116 -8.15 -1.61 -2.55
C ILE A 116 -7.24 -1.93 -1.35
N GLY A 117 -7.49 -3.02 -0.63
CA GLY A 117 -6.73 -3.46 0.54
C GLY A 117 -6.30 -4.92 0.44
N ILE A 118 -5.20 -5.17 -0.26
CA ILE A 118 -4.63 -6.51 -0.44
C ILE A 118 -3.92 -6.93 0.84
N GLY A 119 -4.32 -8.08 1.39
CA GLY A 119 -3.80 -8.57 2.67
C GLY A 119 -4.62 -8.16 3.88
N ILE A 120 -5.64 -7.29 3.75
CA ILE A 120 -6.42 -6.80 4.90
C ILE A 120 -7.48 -7.82 5.36
N LYS A 121 -8.01 -8.63 4.43
CA LYS A 121 -9.06 -9.63 4.68
C LYS A 121 -8.69 -11.04 4.19
N THR A 122 -7.40 -11.27 3.90
CA THR A 122 -6.94 -12.54 3.33
C THR A 122 -6.36 -13.43 4.42
N GLU A 123 -6.42 -14.76 4.24
CA GLU A 123 -5.72 -15.70 5.13
C GLU A 123 -4.24 -15.31 5.24
N ASN A 124 -3.81 -14.96 6.46
CA ASN A 124 -2.41 -14.97 6.86
C ASN A 124 -1.48 -14.06 6.02
N GLY A 125 -1.96 -12.91 5.52
CA GLY A 125 -1.10 -11.90 4.86
C GLY A 125 -0.32 -12.36 3.61
N ILE A 126 -0.50 -13.60 3.14
CA ILE A 126 0.30 -14.24 2.09
C ILE A 126 0.22 -13.43 0.79
N ARG A 127 -0.99 -12.98 0.43
CA ARG A 127 -1.22 -12.21 -0.80
C ARG A 127 -0.47 -10.88 -0.79
N ALA A 128 -0.44 -10.19 0.35
CA ALA A 128 0.32 -8.94 0.49
C ALA A 128 1.82 -9.19 0.41
N ASN A 129 2.36 -10.17 1.13
CA ASN A 129 3.78 -10.52 1.08
C ASN A 129 4.23 -10.85 -0.35
N ASN A 130 3.44 -11.63 -1.08
CA ASN A 130 3.71 -11.97 -2.48
C ASN A 130 3.70 -10.74 -3.38
N LEU A 131 2.71 -9.85 -3.23
CA LEU A 131 2.66 -8.62 -4.00
C LEU A 131 3.84 -7.70 -3.69
N ILE A 132 4.19 -7.49 -2.42
CA ILE A 132 5.35 -6.67 -2.01
C ILE A 132 6.64 -7.21 -2.67
N ASN A 133 6.84 -8.53 -2.66
CA ASN A 133 7.98 -9.15 -3.33
C ASN A 133 7.99 -8.92 -4.85
N ILE A 134 6.82 -8.99 -5.48
CA ILE A 134 6.69 -8.62 -6.90
C ILE A 134 7.08 -7.16 -7.13
N LEU A 135 6.61 -6.23 -6.30
CA LEU A 135 6.86 -4.79 -6.40
C LEU A 135 8.34 -4.44 -6.19
N LEU A 136 9.03 -5.13 -5.28
CA LEU A 136 10.46 -4.94 -5.03
C LEU A 136 11.36 -5.28 -6.23
N ASP A 137 10.90 -6.19 -7.09
CA ASP A 137 11.55 -6.55 -8.35
C ASP A 137 11.00 -5.74 -9.55
N SER A 138 10.23 -4.69 -9.27
CA SER A 138 9.58 -3.86 -10.29
C SER A 138 10.11 -2.43 -10.30
N SER A 139 9.98 -1.76 -11.44
CA SER A 139 10.34 -0.35 -11.60
C SER A 139 9.12 0.56 -11.49
N GLU A 140 7.98 0.12 -12.02
CA GLU A 140 6.77 0.91 -12.16
C GLU A 140 5.53 0.04 -11.90
N LEU A 141 4.49 0.66 -11.39
CA LEU A 141 3.19 0.05 -11.12
C LEU A 141 2.09 0.98 -11.59
N GLU A 142 1.14 0.44 -12.34
CA GLU A 142 -0.02 1.17 -12.84
C GLU A 142 -1.29 0.48 -12.34
N LEU A 143 -2.23 1.25 -11.80
CA LEU A 143 -3.58 0.80 -11.45
C LEU A 143 -4.54 1.17 -12.58
N TYR A 144 -5.28 0.20 -13.08
CA TYR A 144 -6.28 0.39 -14.13
C TYR A 144 -7.67 -0.05 -13.70
N ARG A 145 -8.66 0.64 -14.25
CA ARG A 145 -10.03 0.14 -14.45
C ARG A 145 -10.23 -0.06 -15.94
N ASP A 146 -10.42 -1.30 -16.37
CA ASP A 146 -10.49 -1.65 -17.79
C ASP A 146 -9.29 -1.05 -18.59
N ASP A 147 -9.47 0.00 -19.38
CA ASP A 147 -8.38 0.67 -20.13
C ASP A 147 -8.05 2.08 -19.58
N GLU A 148 -8.68 2.48 -18.47
CA GLU A 148 -8.47 3.78 -17.83
C GLU A 148 -7.40 3.69 -16.74
N LEU A 149 -6.34 4.50 -16.87
CA LEU A 149 -5.30 4.63 -15.85
C LEU A 149 -5.85 5.43 -14.66
N LEU A 150 -5.86 4.79 -13.49
CA LEU A 150 -6.28 5.40 -12.22
C LEU A 150 -5.10 5.83 -11.34
N GLY A 151 -3.91 5.29 -11.58
CA GLY A 151 -2.72 5.67 -10.82
C GLY A 151 -1.43 5.09 -11.39
N TYR A 152 -0.34 5.84 -11.25
CA TYR A 152 1.00 5.48 -11.67
C TYR A 152 2.00 5.70 -10.54
N PHE A 153 2.72 4.64 -10.16
CA PHE A 153 3.64 4.66 -9.03
C PHE A 153 5.04 4.21 -9.46
N ASN A 154 6.04 5.05 -9.19
CA ASN A 154 7.45 4.72 -9.41
C ASN A 154 8.03 4.02 -8.19
N LEU A 155 8.54 2.80 -8.37
CA LEU A 155 8.97 1.90 -7.30
C LEU A 155 10.47 1.95 -7.02
N LYS A 156 11.22 2.86 -7.65
CA LYS A 156 12.69 2.92 -7.60
C LYS A 156 13.24 2.82 -6.18
N ASP A 157 12.64 3.54 -5.23
CA ASP A 157 13.16 3.68 -3.87
C ASP A 157 12.47 2.76 -2.84
N LEU A 158 11.51 1.92 -3.27
CA LEU A 158 10.73 1.05 -2.36
C LEU A 158 11.62 0.17 -1.46
N LYS A 159 12.65 -0.45 -2.03
CA LYS A 159 13.55 -1.33 -1.28
C LYS A 159 14.33 -0.58 -0.20
N ASP A 160 14.78 0.62 -0.53
CA ASP A 160 15.57 1.44 0.38
C ASP A 160 14.68 1.98 1.52
N ILE A 161 13.45 2.38 1.22
CA ILE A 161 12.45 2.80 2.20
C ILE A 161 12.11 1.66 3.17
N LEU A 162 11.83 0.46 2.68
CA LEU A 162 11.58 -0.70 3.53
C LEU A 162 12.79 -1.01 4.41
N LYS A 163 14.00 -0.95 3.86
CA LYS A 163 15.24 -1.21 4.60
C LYS A 163 15.52 -0.17 5.67
N GLU A 164 15.32 1.12 5.38
CA GLU A 164 15.58 2.21 6.31
C GLU A 164 14.66 2.14 7.53
N ASN A 165 13.40 1.75 7.32
CA ASN A 165 12.38 1.80 8.36
C ASN A 165 12.17 0.46 9.09
N LEU A 166 12.40 -0.67 8.43
CA LEU A 166 12.26 -2.01 9.03
C LEU A 166 13.61 -2.65 9.35
N GLY A 167 14.72 -2.14 8.81
CA GLY A 167 16.07 -2.57 9.19
C GLY A 167 16.29 -4.08 9.05
N ASN A 168 16.57 -4.72 10.19
CA ASN A 168 16.84 -6.16 10.28
C ASN A 168 15.69 -6.89 11.00
N THR A 169 14.45 -6.42 10.87
CA THR A 169 13.33 -7.13 11.50
C THR A 169 13.20 -8.55 10.97
N GLU A 170 12.62 -9.45 11.79
CA GLU A 170 12.47 -10.85 11.38
C GLU A 170 11.65 -10.96 10.10
N TRP A 171 10.54 -10.21 9.99
CA TRP A 171 9.73 -10.17 8.76
C TRP A 171 10.54 -9.67 7.56
N TYR A 172 11.29 -8.56 7.69
CA TYR A 172 12.08 -8.02 6.56
C TYR A 172 13.15 -9.01 6.12
N ASN A 173 13.87 -9.62 7.06
CA ASN A 173 14.89 -10.62 6.72
C ASN A 173 14.26 -11.84 6.04
N GLN A 174 13.15 -12.35 6.58
CA GLN A 174 12.56 -13.60 6.11
C GLN A 174 11.77 -13.45 4.81
N LYS A 175 11.00 -12.37 4.66
CA LYS A 175 10.09 -12.17 3.52
C LYS A 175 10.68 -11.36 2.39
N ILE A 176 11.63 -10.45 2.67
CA ILE A 176 12.12 -9.45 1.73
C ILE A 176 13.58 -9.65 1.30
N LYS A 177 14.47 -10.00 2.25
CA LYS A 177 15.92 -10.12 1.98
C LYS A 177 16.32 -11.48 1.39
N ASN A 178 15.56 -12.53 1.68
CA ASN A 178 15.75 -13.88 1.15
C ASN A 178 15.34 -14.00 -0.32
#